data_AF-A0A0G1BM36-F1
#
_entry.id   AF-A0A0G1BM36-F1
#
_cell.length_a   1.000
_cell.length_b   1.000
_cell.length_c   1.000
_cell.angle_alpha   90.00
_cell.angle_beta   90.00
_cell.angle_gamma   90.00
#
_symmetry.space_group_name_H-M   'P 1'
#
loop_
_entity.id
_entity.type
_entity.pdbx_description
1 polymer ?
#
loop_
_entity_poly.entity_id
_entity_poly.type
_entity_poly.pdbx_seq_one_letter_code
_entity_poly.pdbx_strand_id
1 'polypeptide(L)'
;MAFDSKKIVYIIVATILLAVFSFYLFYQFRFYVRFPELILEVPAGDMAISEPHIEIKGRIDTETVLTLNGRPIYIKETGEFQERINLGDGLNALEFEAQNKAGKITKIIRYILVK
;
A
#
# COMPACT_ATOMS: atom_id res chain seq x y z
N MET A 1 45.89 31.62 -12.20
CA MET A 1 44.74 31.34 -13.09
C MET A 1 43.72 32.44 -12.87
N ALA A 2 43.58 33.39 -13.81
CA ALA A 2 42.49 34.35 -13.79
C ALA A 2 41.24 33.63 -14.29
N PHE A 3 40.27 33.39 -13.40
CA PHE A 3 39.00 32.80 -13.81
C PHE A 3 38.23 33.86 -14.60
N ASP A 4 37.92 33.55 -15.86
CA ASP A 4 37.04 34.37 -16.69
C ASP A 4 35.65 34.41 -16.03
N SER A 5 35.22 35.61 -15.61
CA SER A 5 33.96 35.83 -14.91
C SER A 5 32.76 35.24 -15.64
N LYS A 6 32.81 35.13 -16.98
CA LYS A 6 31.74 34.51 -17.78
C LYS A 6 31.67 32.99 -17.56
N LYS A 7 32.83 32.32 -17.44
CA LYS A 7 32.90 30.86 -17.19
C LYS A 7 32.35 30.49 -15.80
N ILE A 8 32.63 31.31 -14.79
CA ILE A 8 32.08 31.12 -13.43
C ILE A 8 30.54 31.19 -13.48
N VAL A 9 30.00 32.20 -14.18
CA VAL A 9 28.54 32.36 -14.31
C VAL A 9 27.89 31.15 -14.99
N TYR A 10 28.48 30.61 -16.07
CA TYR A 10 27.95 29.40 -16.72
C TYR A 10 27.95 28.17 -15.80
N ILE A 11 29.01 27.97 -15.00
CA ILE A 11 29.09 26.84 -14.06
C ILE A 11 28.03 26.98 -12.96
N ILE A 12 27.83 28.18 -12.42
CA ILE A 12 26.79 28.44 -11.41
C ILE A 12 25.40 28.15 -11.99
N VAL A 13 25.09 28.67 -13.19
CA VAL A 13 23.80 28.44 -13.85
C VAL A 13 23.59 26.94 -14.13
N ALA A 14 24.59 26.24 -14.66
CA ALA A 14 24.50 24.80 -14.91
C ALA A 14 24.29 23.99 -13.61
N THR A 15 24.94 24.38 -12.52
CA THR A 15 24.79 23.73 -11.21
C THR A 15 23.39 23.96 -10.64
N ILE A 16 22.86 25.17 -10.76
CA ILE A 16 21.48 25.50 -10.35
C ILE A 16 20.48 24.69 -11.17
N LEU A 17 20.65 24.64 -12.49
CA LEU A 17 19.77 23.85 -13.37
C LEU A 17 19.82 22.37 -13.02
N LEU A 18 21.01 21.81 -12.78
CA LEU A 18 21.17 20.42 -12.35
C LEU A 18 20.51 20.16 -10.99
N ALA A 19 20.65 21.09 -10.04
CA ALA A 19 20.05 20.98 -8.72
C ALA A 19 18.51 21.03 -8.80
N VAL A 20 17.94 21.94 -9.59
CA VAL A 20 16.48 22.03 -9.82
C VAL A 20 15.96 20.77 -10.51
N PHE A 21 16.67 20.28 -11.54
CA PHE A 21 16.32 19.04 -12.23
C PHE A 21 16.37 17.83 -11.28
N SER A 22 17.43 17.72 -10.48
CA SER A 22 17.58 16.64 -9.49
C SER A 22 16.52 16.71 -8.40
N PHE A 23 16.18 17.91 -7.92
CA PHE A 23 15.11 18.12 -6.96
C PHE A 23 13.75 17.71 -7.53
N TYR A 24 13.46 18.07 -8.79
CA TYR A 24 12.24 17.65 -9.48
C TYR A 24 12.14 16.12 -9.60
N LEU A 25 13.21 15.46 -10.04
CA LEU A 25 13.25 14.00 -10.14
C LEU A 25 13.07 13.35 -8.76
N PHE A 26 13.74 13.86 -7.72
CA PHE A 26 13.58 13.36 -6.35
C PHE A 26 12.14 13.54 -5.85
N TYR A 27 11.53 14.69 -6.13
CA TYR A 27 10.13 14.97 -5.81
C TYR A 27 9.17 14.04 -6.54
N GLN A 28 9.45 13.69 -7.79
CA GLN A 28 8.63 12.74 -8.55
C GLN A 28 8.81 11.31 -8.02
N PHE A 29 10.05 10.91 -7.70
CA PHE A 29 10.37 9.57 -7.22
C PHE A 29 9.69 9.24 -5.89
N ARG A 30 9.52 10.22 -4.99
CA ARG A 30 8.90 9.99 -3.67
C ARG A 30 7.47 9.44 -3.76
N PHE A 31 6.71 9.77 -4.81
CA PHE A 31 5.34 9.28 -4.99
C PHE A 31 5.29 7.80 -5.40
N TYR A 32 6.35 7.27 -6.01
CA TYR A 32 6.42 5.87 -6.46
C TYR A 32 6.77 4.87 -5.34
N VAL A 33 7.22 5.35 -4.18
CA VAL A 33 7.73 4.48 -3.11
C VAL A 33 6.70 4.23 -1.99
N ARG A 34 5.53 4.88 -2.00
CA ARG A 34 4.55 4.76 -0.92
C ARG A 34 3.82 3.41 -0.98
N PHE A 35 3.77 2.70 0.15
CA PHE A 35 2.96 1.50 0.34
C PHE A 35 1.49 1.86 0.51
N PRO A 36 0.54 1.04 0.00
CA PRO A 36 -0.88 1.27 0.25
C PRO A 36 -1.20 1.08 1.73
N GLU A 37 -2.05 1.96 2.25
CA GLU A 37 -2.56 1.80 3.62
C GLU A 37 -3.70 0.78 3.64
N LEU A 38 -3.60 -0.22 4.53
CA LEU A 38 -4.61 -1.23 4.77
C LEU A 38 -4.90 -1.29 6.27
N ILE A 39 -6.12 -0.90 6.65
CA ILE A 39 -6.61 -0.94 8.02
C ILE A 39 -7.64 -2.07 8.10
N LEU A 40 -7.28 -3.16 8.78
CA LEU A 40 -8.17 -4.28 9.02
C LEU A 40 -8.86 -4.12 10.37
N GLU A 41 -10.17 -3.84 10.37
CA GLU A 41 -10.98 -3.66 11.58
C GLU A 41 -11.48 -5.02 12.09
N VAL A 42 -11.92 -5.90 11.18
CA VAL A 42 -12.34 -7.26 11.49
C VAL A 42 -11.73 -8.24 10.48
N PRO A 43 -11.04 -9.29 10.94
CA PRO A 43 -10.67 -9.57 12.33
C PRO A 43 -9.50 -8.68 12.81
N ALA A 44 -9.66 -8.04 13.97
CA ALA A 44 -8.63 -7.14 14.54
C ALA A 44 -7.31 -7.86 14.86
N GLY A 45 -7.40 -9.15 15.19
CA GLY A 45 -6.28 -10.05 15.46
C GLY A 45 -6.68 -11.50 15.23
N ASP A 46 -5.83 -12.43 15.64
CA ASP A 46 -6.15 -13.85 15.60
C ASP A 46 -7.29 -14.17 16.57
N MET A 47 -8.20 -15.06 16.19
CA MET A 47 -9.36 -15.39 17.01
C MET A 47 -9.87 -16.81 16.80
N ALA A 48 -10.66 -17.29 17.76
CA ALA A 48 -11.38 -18.55 17.65
C ALA A 48 -12.89 -18.28 17.66
N ILE A 49 -13.61 -18.94 16.77
CA ILE A 49 -15.05 -18.79 16.58
C ILE A 49 -15.72 -20.17 16.52
N SER A 50 -17.02 -20.21 16.78
CA SER A 50 -17.81 -21.44 16.67
C SER A 50 -18.56 -21.52 15.34
N GLU A 51 -18.81 -20.37 14.71
CA GLU A 51 -19.48 -20.30 13.43
C GLU A 51 -18.50 -20.56 12.27
N PRO A 52 -18.91 -21.28 11.21
CA PRO A 52 -18.05 -21.57 10.05
C PRO A 52 -17.96 -20.38 9.07
N HIS A 53 -18.10 -19.16 9.58
CA HIS A 53 -18.02 -17.94 8.78
C HIS A 53 -17.63 -16.76 9.65
N ILE A 54 -17.02 -15.76 9.04
CA ILE A 54 -16.71 -14.48 9.67
C ILE A 54 -16.99 -13.34 8.71
N GLU A 55 -17.33 -12.18 9.27
CA GLU A 55 -17.39 -10.94 8.50
C GLU A 55 -16.03 -10.25 8.53
N ILE A 56 -15.48 -9.93 7.37
CA ILE A 56 -14.27 -9.13 7.26
C ILE A 56 -14.65 -7.67 7.01
N LYS A 57 -13.97 -6.74 7.67
CA LYS A 57 -14.19 -5.30 7.54
C LYS A 57 -12.90 -4.52 7.64
N GLY A 58 -12.83 -3.43 6.90
CA GLY A 58 -11.74 -2.49 7.01
C GLY A 58 -11.78 -1.39 5.98
N ARG A 59 -10.67 -0.67 5.90
CA ARG A 59 -10.47 0.46 5.00
C ARG A 59 -9.15 0.31 4.26
N ILE A 60 -9.14 0.77 3.03
CA ILE A 60 -7.97 0.78 2.15
C ILE A 60 -7.98 2.07 1.31
N ASP A 61 -6.81 2.49 0.85
CA ASP A 61 -6.72 3.57 -0.14
C ASP A 61 -7.56 3.24 -1.39
N THR A 62 -8.39 4.17 -1.85
CA THR A 62 -9.40 3.97 -2.93
C THR A 62 -8.82 3.55 -4.28
N GLU A 63 -7.52 3.73 -4.49
CA GLU A 63 -6.81 3.33 -5.72
C GLU A 63 -5.99 2.03 -5.56
N THR A 64 -6.45 1.15 -4.68
CA THR A 64 -5.75 -0.10 -4.31
C THR A 64 -6.61 -1.31 -4.61
N VAL A 65 -5.97 -2.39 -5.07
CA VAL A 65 -6.61 -3.70 -5.20
C VAL A 65 -6.41 -4.46 -3.90
N LEU A 66 -7.49 -4.96 -3.29
CA LEU A 66 -7.43 -5.85 -2.14
C LEU A 66 -7.74 -7.28 -2.58
N THR A 67 -6.92 -8.23 -2.14
CA THR A 67 -7.20 -9.65 -2.28
C THR A 67 -7.18 -10.34 -0.93
N LEU A 68 -7.97 -11.40 -0.80
CA LEU A 68 -7.99 -12.34 0.31
C LEU A 68 -7.61 -13.72 -0.23
N ASN A 69 -6.49 -14.28 0.21
CA ASN A 69 -5.97 -15.57 -0.26
C ASN A 69 -5.90 -15.62 -1.81
N GLY A 70 -5.52 -14.51 -2.44
CA GLY A 70 -5.46 -14.37 -3.90
C GLY A 70 -6.81 -14.10 -4.61
N ARG A 71 -7.94 -14.12 -3.89
CA ARG A 71 -9.26 -13.76 -4.43
C ARG A 71 -9.51 -12.25 -4.26
N PRO A 72 -9.90 -11.50 -5.31
CA PRO A 72 -10.21 -10.07 -5.17
C PRO A 72 -11.42 -9.86 -4.24
N ILE A 73 -11.32 -8.82 -3.40
CA ILE A 73 -12.39 -8.34 -2.53
C ILE A 73 -12.92 -7.02 -3.08
N TYR A 74 -14.24 -6.85 -3.07
CA TYR A 74 -14.87 -5.61 -3.52
C TYR A 74 -14.61 -4.47 -2.52
N ILE A 75 -14.16 -3.34 -3.03
CA ILE A 75 -13.92 -2.11 -2.27
C ILE A 75 -14.92 -1.06 -2.75
N LYS A 76 -15.60 -0.41 -1.81
CA LYS A 76 -16.53 0.70 -2.09
C LYS A 76 -15.75 1.94 -2.52
N GLU A 77 -16.43 2.89 -3.16
CA GLU A 77 -15.84 4.19 -3.53
C GLU A 77 -15.29 4.98 -2.33
N THR A 78 -15.78 4.70 -1.12
CA THR A 78 -15.29 5.29 0.14
C THR A 78 -13.98 4.67 0.64
N GLY A 79 -13.47 3.62 -0.01
CA GLY A 79 -12.32 2.84 0.45
C GLY A 79 -12.65 1.79 1.51
N GLU A 80 -13.93 1.63 1.87
CA GLU A 80 -14.39 0.61 2.80
C GLU A 80 -14.62 -0.73 2.09
N PHE A 81 -14.24 -1.83 2.75
CA PHE A 81 -14.60 -3.18 2.32
C PHE A 81 -15.32 -3.91 3.44
N GLN A 82 -16.31 -4.72 3.05
CA GLN A 82 -17.09 -5.55 3.97
C GLN A 82 -17.63 -6.75 3.22
N GLU A 83 -17.23 -7.95 3.63
CA GLU A 83 -17.65 -9.21 3.00
C GLU A 83 -17.78 -10.29 4.07
N ARG A 84 -18.72 -11.22 3.89
CA ARG A 84 -18.84 -12.43 4.72
C ARG A 84 -18.13 -13.57 4.03
N ILE A 85 -17.20 -14.20 4.73
CA ILE A 85 -16.39 -15.30 4.22
C ILE A 85 -16.71 -16.57 5.00
N ASN A 86 -16.84 -17.68 4.26
CA ASN A 86 -16.97 -19.00 4.86
C ASN A 86 -15.59 -19.56 5.16
N LEU A 87 -15.50 -20.28 6.27
CA LEU A 87 -14.27 -20.88 6.79
C LEU A 87 -14.45 -22.39 6.84
N GLY A 88 -13.35 -23.12 6.65
CA GLY A 88 -13.32 -24.56 6.87
C GLY A 88 -13.22 -24.87 8.37
N ASP A 89 -13.51 -26.12 8.74
CA ASP A 89 -13.27 -26.57 10.11
C ASP A 89 -11.78 -26.54 10.45
N GLY A 90 -11.44 -26.13 11.67
CA GLY A 90 -10.06 -26.01 12.13
C GLY A 90 -9.42 -24.65 11.79
N LEU A 91 -8.11 -24.65 11.56
CA LEU A 91 -7.31 -23.43 11.42
C LEU A 91 -7.36 -22.88 9.99
N ASN A 92 -7.86 -21.66 9.85
CA ASN A 92 -7.93 -20.93 8.59
C ASN A 92 -6.94 -19.77 8.60
N ALA A 93 -6.10 -19.65 7.58
CA ALA A 93 -5.24 -18.49 7.36
C ALA A 93 -5.92 -17.54 6.35
N LEU A 94 -6.11 -16.29 6.78
CA LEU A 94 -6.66 -15.20 5.97
C LEU A 94 -5.53 -14.23 5.65
N GLU A 95 -4.98 -14.33 4.44
CA GLU A 95 -3.98 -13.42 3.90
C GLU A 95 -4.66 -12.29 3.12
N PHE A 96 -4.60 -11.09 3.67
CA PHE A 96 -5.04 -9.85 3.05
C PHE A 96 -3.86 -9.20 2.34
N GLU A 97 -3.97 -8.97 1.05
CA GLU A 97 -2.95 -8.32 0.23
C GLU A 97 -3.53 -7.08 -0.45
N ALA A 98 -3.01 -5.92 -0.08
CA ALA A 98 -3.33 -4.62 -0.66
C ALA A 98 -2.23 -4.20 -1.63
N GLN A 99 -2.55 -4.00 -2.92
CA GLN A 99 -1.61 -3.58 -3.96
C GLN A 99 -2.05 -2.28 -4.65
N ASN A 100 -1.19 -1.26 -4.63
CA ASN A 100 -1.48 0.00 -5.33
C ASN A 100 -1.07 -0.04 -6.81
N LYS A 101 -1.45 0.99 -7.58
CA LYS A 101 -1.09 1.14 -9.01
C LYS A 101 0.42 1.13 -9.29
N ALA A 102 1.26 1.46 -8.30
CA ALA A 102 2.72 1.42 -8.42
C ALA A 102 3.31 0.03 -8.11
N GLY A 103 2.47 -0.97 -7.83
CA GLY A 103 2.87 -2.33 -7.51
C GLY A 103 3.41 -2.52 -6.09
N LYS A 104 3.27 -1.53 -5.19
CA LYS A 104 3.63 -1.69 -3.77
C LYS A 104 2.56 -2.46 -3.04
N ILE A 105 3.00 -3.34 -2.15
CA ILE A 105 2.14 -4.33 -1.50
C ILE A 105 2.24 -4.20 0.02
N THR A 106 1.08 -4.18 0.69
CA THR A 106 0.94 -4.33 2.14
C THR A 106 0.22 -5.65 2.41
N LYS A 107 0.80 -6.50 3.28
CA LYS A 107 0.23 -7.81 3.65
C LYS A 107 -0.14 -7.86 5.12
N ILE A 108 -1.30 -8.43 5.42
CA ILE A 108 -1.76 -8.74 6.78
C ILE A 108 -2.27 -10.17 6.78
N ILE A 109 -1.79 -11.00 7.71
CA ILE A 109 -2.26 -12.37 7.90
C ILE A 109 -3.01 -12.46 9.22
N ARG A 110 -4.13 -13.20 9.21
CA ARG A 110 -4.96 -13.48 10.39
C ARG A 110 -5.31 -14.95 10.46
N TYR A 111 -5.18 -15.52 11.64
CA TYR A 111 -5.52 -16.92 11.90
C TYR A 111 -6.86 -17.01 12.61
N ILE A 112 -7.79 -17.75 12.00
CA ILE A 112 -9.13 -17.99 12.53
C ILE A 112 -9.31 -19.48 12.78
N LEU A 113 -9.49 -19.85 14.04
CA LEU A 113 -9.79 -21.22 14.44
C LEU A 113 -11.30 -21.42 14.53
N VAL A 114 -11.86 -22.24 13.65
CA VAL A 114 -13.24 -22.72 13.76
C VAL A 114 -13.25 -23.99 14.61
N LYS A 115 -14.03 -23.97 15.70
CA LYS A 115 -14.14 -25.07 16.67
C LYS A 115 -15.24 -26.06 16.34
#